data_AF-A0A829GI65-F1
#
_entry.id   AF-A0A829GI65-F1
#
_cell.length_a   1.000
_cell.length_b   1.000
_cell.length_c   1.000
_cell.angle_alpha   90.00
_cell.angle_beta   90.00
_cell.angle_gamma   90.00
#
_symmetry.space_group_name_H-M   'P 1'
#
loop_
_entity.id
_entity.type
_entity.pdbx_description
1 polymer ?
#
loop_
_entity_poly.entity_id
_entity_poly.type
_entity_poly.pdbx_seq_one_letter_code
_entity_poly.pdbx_strand_id
1 'polypeptide(L)'
;ATAHKIAAGRTQKPLPTIDNDARGQRVDDVPIHAVRLPGYIAHEQVLFGGPGEALTIRQDSFDRQSFMQGVAVAISKVQTADELVVGLENFL
;
A
#
# COMPACT_ATOMS: atom_id res chain seq x y z
N ALA A 1 -6.45 -0.52 3.92
CA ALA A 1 -6.48 0.49 2.85
C ALA A 1 -5.87 -0.02 1.54
N THR A 2 -4.59 -0.40 1.50
CA THR A 2 -3.89 -0.83 0.25
C THR A 2 -4.61 -1.98 -0.49
N ALA A 3 -4.94 -3.07 0.19
CA ALA A 3 -5.65 -4.21 -0.41
C ALA A 3 -6.98 -3.81 -1.08
N HIS A 4 -7.75 -2.92 -0.45
CA HIS A 4 -9.02 -2.45 -1.01
C HIS A 4 -8.79 -1.61 -2.28
N LYS A 5 -7.75 -0.75 -2.29
CA LYS A 5 -7.37 0.02 -3.49
C LYS A 5 -6.91 -0.89 -4.64
N ILE A 6 -6.12 -1.93 -4.33
CA ILE A 6 -5.71 -2.95 -5.31
C ILE A 6 -6.95 -3.67 -5.88
N ALA A 7 -7.87 -4.10 -5.02
CA ALA A 7 -9.09 -4.77 -5.44
C ALA A 7 -9.98 -3.86 -6.30
N ALA A 8 -10.13 -2.58 -5.93
CA ALA A 8 -10.90 -1.60 -6.68
C ALA A 8 -10.31 -1.31 -8.08
N GLY A 9 -8.98 -1.34 -8.23
CA GLY A 9 -8.31 -1.19 -9.52
C GLY A 9 -8.32 -2.43 -10.41
N ARG A 10 -8.86 -3.56 -9.93
CA ARG A 10 -8.81 -4.84 -10.62
C ARG A 10 -9.86 -4.92 -11.73
N THR A 11 -9.46 -5.25 -12.95
CA THR A 11 -10.37 -5.36 -14.11
C THR A 11 -10.91 -6.78 -14.34
N GLN A 12 -10.22 -7.80 -13.84
CA GLN A 12 -10.59 -9.22 -14.00
C GLN A 12 -10.71 -9.91 -12.65
N LYS A 13 -11.61 -10.90 -12.54
CA LYS A 13 -11.70 -11.70 -11.32
C LYS A 13 -10.39 -12.48 -11.10
N PRO A 14 -9.82 -12.49 -9.87
CA PRO A 14 -8.63 -13.28 -9.60
C PRO A 14 -8.91 -14.77 -9.79
N LEU A 15 -7.88 -15.49 -10.22
CA LEU A 15 -7.96 -16.95 -10.30
C LEU A 15 -8.19 -17.53 -8.90
N PRO A 16 -9.06 -18.56 -8.78
CA PRO A 16 -9.24 -19.23 -7.51
C PRO A 16 -7.93 -19.87 -7.06
N THR A 17 -7.59 -19.66 -5.80
CA THR A 17 -6.45 -20.29 -5.14
C THR A 17 -6.95 -21.07 -3.94
N ILE A 18 -6.12 -21.97 -3.40
CA ILE A 18 -6.46 -22.75 -2.22
C ILE A 18 -6.41 -21.80 -1.01
N ASP A 19 -7.54 -21.63 -0.34
CA ASP A 19 -7.61 -20.90 0.93
C ASP A 19 -7.05 -21.78 2.04
N ASN A 20 -5.94 -21.34 2.63
CA ASN A 20 -5.42 -21.90 3.87
C ASN A 20 -4.89 -20.78 4.76
N ASP A 21 -5.03 -20.95 6.08
CA ASP A 21 -4.61 -19.94 7.06
C ASP A 21 -3.09 -19.68 7.04
N ALA A 22 -2.31 -20.64 6.52
CA ALA A 22 -0.86 -20.55 6.42
C ALA A 22 -0.37 -19.55 5.35
N ARG A 23 -1.22 -19.16 4.38
CA ARG A 23 -0.91 -18.21 3.29
C ARG A 23 -1.32 -16.77 3.59
N GLY A 24 -1.47 -16.46 4.88
CA GLY A 24 -1.81 -15.12 5.34
C GLY A 24 -3.30 -14.79 5.19
N GLN A 25 -3.65 -13.56 5.57
CA GLN A 25 -5.02 -13.08 5.56
C GLN A 25 -5.44 -12.71 4.13
N ARG A 26 -6.71 -12.94 3.77
CA ARG A 26 -7.30 -12.39 2.55
C ARG A 26 -8.18 -11.19 2.86
N VAL A 27 -7.99 -10.11 2.11
CA VAL A 27 -8.85 -8.91 2.14
C VAL A 27 -9.19 -8.58 0.68
N ASP A 28 -10.46 -8.63 0.31
CA ASP A 28 -10.94 -8.40 -1.07
C ASP A 28 -10.19 -9.23 -2.14
N ASP A 29 -9.93 -10.49 -1.82
CA ASP A 29 -9.12 -11.41 -2.64
C ASP A 29 -7.69 -10.94 -2.89
N VAL A 30 -7.14 -10.08 -2.03
CA VAL A 30 -5.72 -9.76 -1.98
C VAL A 30 -5.09 -10.53 -0.81
N PRO A 31 -4.12 -11.43 -1.07
CA PRO A 31 -3.36 -12.10 -0.02
C PRO A 31 -2.43 -11.12 0.71
N ILE A 32 -2.45 -11.14 2.03
CA ILE A 32 -1.64 -10.28 2.90
C ILE A 32 -0.82 -11.14 3.85
N HIS A 33 0.49 -10.95 3.83
CA HIS A 33 1.43 -11.66 4.69
C HIS A 33 2.09 -10.68 5.65
N ALA A 34 2.16 -11.05 6.93
CA ALA A 34 2.76 -10.25 7.98
C ALA A 34 4.04 -10.90 8.48
N VAL A 35 5.18 -10.27 8.23
CA VAL A 35 6.49 -10.73 8.72
C VAL A 35 6.86 -9.97 10.00
N ARG A 36 7.50 -10.65 10.96
CA ARG A 36 8.01 -10.07 12.21
C ARG A 36 9.47 -10.45 12.36
N LEU A 37 10.36 -9.48 12.19
CA LEU A 37 11.81 -9.66 12.28
C LEU A 37 12.43 -8.59 13.18
N PRO A 38 13.36 -8.94 14.07
CA PRO A 38 14.13 -7.96 14.83
C PRO A 38 14.86 -6.98 13.91
N GLY A 39 14.85 -5.68 14.27
CA GLY A 39 15.52 -4.62 13.52
C GLY A 39 14.71 -4.00 12.38
N TYR A 40 13.57 -4.59 12.01
CA TYR A 40 12.63 -3.98 11.05
C TYR A 40 11.70 -3.01 11.78
N ILE A 41 11.41 -1.85 11.17
CA ILE A 41 10.46 -0.88 11.72
C ILE A 41 9.12 -0.99 10.99
N ALA A 42 9.04 -0.46 9.77
CA ALA A 42 7.82 -0.50 8.96
C ALA A 42 8.21 -0.65 7.49
N HIS A 43 7.77 -1.75 6.89
CA HIS A 43 8.12 -2.13 5.52
C HIS A 43 6.88 -2.75 4.87
N GLU A 44 6.58 -2.35 3.64
CA GLU A 44 5.51 -2.91 2.83
C GLU A 44 6.04 -3.25 1.43
N GLN A 45 5.65 -4.41 0.91
CA GLN A 45 5.88 -4.79 -0.47
C GLN A 45 4.55 -5.19 -1.10
N VAL A 46 4.26 -4.58 -2.24
CA VAL A 46 3.12 -4.95 -3.10
C VAL A 46 3.69 -5.56 -4.38
N LEU A 47 3.34 -6.82 -4.61
CA LEU A 47 3.82 -7.60 -5.74
C LEU A 47 2.68 -7.79 -6.74
N PHE A 48 2.91 -7.34 -7.98
CA PHE A 48 2.04 -7.58 -9.12
C PHE A 48 2.73 -8.53 -10.10
N GLY A 49 2.00 -9.50 -10.62
CA GLY A 49 2.51 -10.46 -11.60
C GLY A 49 1.65 -10.46 -12.87
N GLY A 50 2.31 -10.61 -14.01
CA GLY A 50 1.70 -10.77 -15.34
C GLY A 50 2.43 -11.84 -16.16
N PRO A 51 1.90 -12.24 -17.33
CA PRO A 51 2.57 -13.20 -18.20
C PRO A 51 3.96 -12.71 -18.61
N GLY A 52 5.01 -13.35 -18.10
CA GLY A 52 6.41 -13.00 -18.41
C GLY A 52 6.97 -11.78 -17.68
N GLU A 53 6.21 -11.16 -16.77
CA GLU A 53 6.65 -9.95 -16.07
C GLU A 53 6.16 -9.88 -14.61
N ALA A 54 6.84 -9.04 -13.83
CA ALA A 54 6.44 -8.72 -12.47
C ALA A 54 6.82 -7.28 -12.12
N LEU A 55 5.99 -6.62 -11.30
CA LEU A 55 6.26 -5.31 -10.71
C LEU A 55 6.22 -5.44 -9.19
N THR A 56 7.25 -4.93 -8.53
CA THR A 56 7.28 -4.82 -7.07
C THR A 56 7.33 -3.35 -6.68
N ILE A 57 6.34 -2.90 -5.90
CA ILE A 57 6.37 -1.60 -5.24
C ILE A 57 6.75 -1.85 -3.79
N ARG A 58 7.86 -1.26 -3.35
CA ARG A 58 8.39 -1.43 -2.00
C ARG A 58 8.49 -0.08 -1.30
N GLN A 59 8.01 -0.03 -0.07
CA GLN A 59 8.18 1.10 0.83
C GLN A 59 8.92 0.62 2.08
N ASP A 60 10.00 1.31 2.43
CA ASP A 60 10.78 1.06 3.64
C ASP A 60 10.85 2.35 4.46
N SER A 61 10.43 2.27 5.72
CA SER A 61 10.57 3.34 6.70
C SER A 61 11.58 2.92 7.76
N PHE A 62 12.76 3.54 7.75
CA PHE A 62 13.83 3.27 8.72
C PHE A 62 13.68 4.07 10.02
N ASP A 63 12.91 5.16 10.00
CA ASP A 63 12.57 5.98 11.17
C ASP A 63 11.39 6.93 10.83
N ARG A 64 11.04 7.80 11.77
CA ARG A 64 9.92 8.75 11.66
C ARG A 64 10.20 9.95 10.73
N GLN A 65 11.45 10.21 10.35
CA GLN A 65 11.76 11.29 9.41
C GLN A 65 11.14 11.02 8.03
N SER A 66 10.88 9.75 7.70
CA SER A 66 10.16 9.33 6.49
C SER A 66 8.80 10.04 6.29
N PHE A 67 8.13 10.48 7.36
CA PHE A 67 6.85 11.17 7.28
C PHE A 67 6.97 12.67 6.98
N MET A 68 8.11 13.29 7.30
CA MET A 68 8.25 14.75 7.33
C MET A 68 8.14 15.38 5.93
N GLN A 69 8.55 14.66 4.88
CA GLN A 69 8.36 15.12 3.50
C GLN A 69 6.87 15.23 3.15
N GLY A 70 6.05 14.26 3.59
CA GLY A 70 4.60 14.32 3.39
C GLY A 70 3.96 15.48 4.13
N VAL A 71 4.41 15.77 5.36
CA VAL A 71 3.97 16.94 6.14
C VAL A 71 4.34 18.24 5.42
N ALA A 72 5.56 18.35 4.89
CA ALA A 72 6.00 19.54 4.14
C ALA A 72 5.17 19.77 2.87
N VAL A 73 4.82 18.70 2.13
CA VAL A 73 3.91 18.78 0.97
C VAL A 73 2.52 19.25 1.40
N ALA A 74 1.98 18.72 2.49
CA ALA A 74 0.68 19.16 2.99
C ALA A 74 0.69 20.65 3.37
N ILE A 75 1.72 21.12 4.06
CA ILE A 75 1.86 22.54 4.45
C ILE A 75 1.96 23.45 3.22
N SER A 76 2.68 23.04 2.18
CA SER A 76 2.84 23.87 0.97
C SER A 76 1.57 23.95 0.12
N LYS A 77 0.75 22.88 0.12
CA LYS A 77 -0.46 22.79 -0.71
C LYS A 77 -1.76 23.17 0.01
N VAL A 78 -1.79 23.17 1.34
CA VAL A 78 -3.03 23.45 2.10
C VAL A 78 -3.58 24.85 1.83
N GLN A 79 -2.74 25.84 1.49
CA GLN A 79 -3.20 27.20 1.20
C GLN A 79 -4.08 27.30 -0.05
N THR A 80 -4.02 26.30 -0.95
CA THR A 80 -4.86 26.24 -2.15
C THR A 80 -6.07 25.34 -1.99
N ALA A 81 -6.29 24.77 -0.80
CA ALA A 81 -7.44 23.91 -0.55
C ALA A 81 -8.63 24.75 -0.08
N ASP A 82 -9.74 24.68 -0.82
CA ASP A 82 -10.99 25.37 -0.48
C ASP A 82 -11.94 24.52 0.38
N GLU A 83 -11.57 23.27 0.63
CA GLU A 83 -12.36 22.31 1.41
C GLU A 83 -11.48 21.37 2.24
N LEU A 84 -12.12 20.55 3.08
CA LEU A 84 -11.44 19.52 3.84
C LEU A 84 -10.95 18.40 2.90
N VAL A 85 -9.63 18.25 2.80
CA VAL A 85 -9.00 17.16 2.06
C VAL A 85 -8.56 16.05 3.02
N VAL A 86 -9.05 14.83 2.81
CA VAL A 86 -8.66 13.63 3.58
C VAL A 86 -7.80 12.71 2.71
N GLY A 87 -6.56 12.47 3.13
CA GLY A 87 -5.58 11.67 2.39
C GLY A 87 -4.60 12.54 1.59
N LEU A 88 -3.30 12.29 1.79
CA LEU A 88 -2.23 13.07 1.16
C LEU A 88 -2.17 12.86 -0.36
N GLU A 89 -2.67 11.74 -0.87
CA GLU A 89 -2.74 11.44 -2.30
C GLU A 89 -3.52 12.48 -3.11
N ASN A 90 -4.47 13.19 -2.49
CA ASN A 90 -5.24 14.25 -3.15
C ASN A 90 -4.45 15.55 -3.30
N PHE A 91 -3.29 15.63 -2.64
CA PHE A 91 -2.31 16.70 -2.80
C PHE A 91 -1.09 16.24 -3.61
N LEU A 92 -1.02 15.03 -4.17
CA LEU A 92 0.15 14.56 -4.92
C LEU A 92 -0.05 14.68 -6.44
#